data_AF-A0A7Y5M9F9-F1
#
_entry.id   AF-A0A7Y5M9F9-F1
#
_cell.length_a   1.000
_cell.length_b   1.000
_cell.length_c   1.000
_cell.angle_alpha   90.00
_cell.angle_beta   90.00
_cell.angle_gamma   90.00
#
_symmetry.space_group_name_H-M   'P 1'
#
loop_
_entity.id
_entity.type
_entity.pdbx_description
1 polymer ?
#
loop_
_entity_poly.entity_id
_entity_poly.type
_entity_poly.pdbx_seq_one_letter_code
_entity_poly.pdbx_strand_id
1 'polypeptide(L)'
;MARWIWMMAALCCALVAPAAAVDKVALISSTMVLERKFKLMQEAARAQGVELAWTQVDAEGEKGVARVLDGARLLIVDAPRSDDQALIERVAGAQIRAARLPGVGIHVMSPPVRLRPMGLPPAQAQRVFDYYVGGMRVNHERLFQYLRAVLQGTDPAAVPEPVALPNGGIYHPAYDKGVFADLRSYLAWWQGRKVGAAQGAPVVGMEMSSSYLSDGQTRVLDETIAALEARGALPLVFYRSSRVARAAADGPKIR
;
A
#
# COMPACT_ATOMS: atom_id res chain seq x y z
N MET A 1 32.12 -25.31 69.89
CA MET A 1 31.24 -24.15 69.65
C MET A 1 31.49 -23.64 68.24
N ALA A 2 30.63 -24.03 67.29
CA ALA A 2 30.72 -23.63 65.88
C ALA A 2 29.67 -22.55 65.59
N ARG A 3 30.09 -21.40 65.06
CA ARG A 3 29.19 -20.34 64.59
C ARG A 3 29.15 -20.38 63.06
N TRP A 4 27.97 -20.68 62.52
CA TRP A 4 27.69 -20.79 61.09
C TRP A 4 27.54 -19.42 60.45
N ILE A 5 28.16 -19.26 59.28
CA ILE A 5 28.08 -18.11 58.39
C ILE A 5 26.83 -18.29 57.52
N TRP A 6 25.90 -17.34 57.56
CA TRP A 6 24.77 -17.28 56.62
C TRP A 6 25.15 -16.39 55.44
N MET A 7 25.16 -16.97 54.25
CA MET A 7 25.39 -16.32 52.96
C MET A 7 24.03 -15.82 52.43
N MET A 8 23.86 -14.50 52.29
CA MET A 8 22.68 -13.91 51.62
C MET A 8 22.88 -13.94 50.10
N ALA A 9 22.07 -14.72 49.40
CA ALA A 9 21.85 -14.59 47.97
C ALA A 9 20.60 -13.73 47.74
N ALA A 10 20.78 -12.47 47.33
CA ALA A 10 19.68 -11.61 46.91
C ALA A 10 19.47 -11.73 45.40
N LEU A 11 18.30 -12.25 45.05
CA LEU A 11 17.81 -12.60 43.73
C LEU A 11 17.54 -11.33 42.90
N CYS A 12 18.28 -11.14 41.80
CA CYS A 12 17.96 -10.12 40.79
C CYS A 12 16.73 -10.54 39.97
N CYS A 13 15.54 -10.09 40.37
CA CYS A 13 14.36 -10.13 39.50
C CYS A 13 14.53 -9.09 38.38
N ALA A 14 14.97 -9.52 37.21
CA ALA A 14 14.85 -8.72 35.99
C ALA A 14 13.36 -8.60 35.63
N LEU A 15 12.81 -7.39 35.76
CA LEU A 15 11.50 -7.03 35.23
C LEU A 15 11.53 -7.15 33.71
N VAL A 16 11.04 -8.26 33.18
CA VAL A 16 10.71 -8.38 31.75
C VAL A 16 9.49 -7.50 31.52
N ALA A 17 9.71 -6.29 30.99
CA ALA A 17 8.61 -5.47 30.50
C ALA A 17 7.85 -6.27 29.43
N PRO A 18 6.49 -6.35 29.50
CA PRO A 18 5.74 -7.01 28.45
C PRO A 18 6.05 -6.31 27.12
N ALA A 19 6.48 -7.09 26.12
CA ALA A 19 6.62 -6.58 24.77
C ALA A 19 5.27 -5.98 24.37
N ALA A 20 5.26 -4.69 24.03
CA ALA A 20 4.05 -4.03 23.57
C ALA A 20 3.46 -4.84 22.41
N ALA A 21 2.19 -5.24 22.53
CA ALA A 21 1.52 -5.98 21.47
C ALA A 21 1.58 -5.16 20.18
N VAL A 22 2.03 -5.79 19.10
CA VAL A 22 2.12 -5.15 17.79
C VAL A 22 0.71 -4.84 17.30
N ASP A 23 0.51 -3.62 16.82
CA ASP A 23 -0.75 -3.20 16.24
C ASP A 23 -1.07 -4.01 14.99
N LYS A 24 -2.24 -4.66 14.95
CA LYS A 24 -2.68 -5.48 13.82
C LYS A 24 -3.76 -4.80 12.98
N VAL A 25 -3.55 -4.78 11.67
CA VAL A 25 -4.48 -4.31 10.65
C VAL A 25 -4.93 -5.52 9.81
N ALA A 26 -6.24 -5.71 9.70
CA ALA A 26 -6.85 -6.71 8.84
C ALA A 26 -7.08 -6.14 7.43
N LEU A 27 -6.79 -6.93 6.40
CA LEU A 27 -7.15 -6.64 5.01
C LEU A 27 -7.94 -7.80 4.42
N ILE A 28 -9.13 -7.50 3.90
CA ILE A 28 -10.00 -8.48 3.25
C ILE A 28 -10.18 -8.05 1.80
N SER A 29 -9.93 -8.97 0.87
CA SER A 29 -10.03 -8.73 -0.59
C SER A 29 -10.62 -9.95 -1.31
N SER A 30 -10.75 -9.86 -2.63
CA SER A 30 -10.88 -11.00 -3.55
C SER A 30 -9.60 -11.25 -4.36
N THR A 31 -9.53 -12.35 -5.12
CA THR A 31 -8.42 -12.69 -6.04
C THR A 31 -8.30 -11.74 -7.23
N MET A 32 -9.27 -10.85 -7.44
CA MET A 32 -9.17 -9.74 -8.40
C MET A 32 -7.93 -8.87 -8.14
N VAL A 33 -7.58 -8.67 -6.88
CA VAL A 33 -6.40 -7.90 -6.49
C VAL A 33 -5.26 -8.87 -6.24
N LEU A 34 -4.16 -8.73 -6.98
CA LEU A 34 -3.04 -9.67 -6.89
C LEU A 34 -2.35 -9.64 -5.52
N GLU A 35 -2.02 -10.82 -4.98
CA GLU A 35 -1.34 -10.97 -3.69
C GLU A 35 -0.04 -10.18 -3.57
N ARG A 36 0.65 -9.94 -4.69
CA ARG A 36 1.91 -9.20 -4.68
C ARG A 36 1.76 -7.82 -4.04
N LYS A 37 0.64 -7.14 -4.27
CA LYS A 37 0.31 -5.87 -3.62
C LYS A 37 0.28 -6.02 -2.10
N PHE A 38 -0.38 -7.07 -1.60
CA PHE A 38 -0.48 -7.35 -0.16
C PHE A 38 0.87 -7.71 0.45
N LYS A 39 1.71 -8.49 -0.25
CA LYS A 39 3.08 -8.80 0.21
C LYS A 39 3.95 -7.55 0.35
N LEU A 40 3.89 -6.64 -0.64
CA LEU A 40 4.58 -5.34 -0.55
C LEU A 40 4.07 -4.48 0.61
N MET A 41 2.76 -4.49 0.87
CA MET A 41 2.19 -3.78 2.01
C MET A 41 2.56 -4.43 3.35
N GLN A 42 2.67 -5.76 3.42
CA GLN A 42 3.14 -6.45 4.63
C GLN A 42 4.58 -6.08 4.97
N GLU A 43 5.45 -6.01 3.96
CA GLU A 43 6.84 -5.56 4.14
C GLU A 43 6.88 -4.12 4.68
N ALA A 44 6.09 -3.22 4.09
CA ALA A 44 5.97 -1.84 4.55
C ALA A 44 5.39 -1.73 5.98
N ALA A 45 4.36 -2.51 6.30
CA ALA A 45 3.75 -2.54 7.63
C ALA A 45 4.75 -2.99 8.70
N ARG A 46 5.48 -4.08 8.43
CA ARG A 46 6.50 -4.62 9.32
C ARG A 46 7.60 -3.61 9.60
N ALA A 47 8.04 -2.87 8.58
CA ALA A 47 9.05 -1.81 8.75
C ALA A 47 8.57 -0.67 9.66
N GLN A 48 7.26 -0.49 9.83
CA GLN A 48 6.65 0.51 10.71
C GLN A 48 6.25 -0.04 12.09
N GLY A 49 6.46 -1.33 12.35
CA GLY A 49 6.02 -1.97 13.59
C GLY A 49 4.51 -2.22 13.64
N VAL A 50 3.89 -2.49 12.48
CA VAL A 50 2.48 -2.85 12.34
C VAL A 50 2.39 -4.24 11.70
N GLU A 51 1.53 -5.10 12.22
CA GLU A 51 1.18 -6.37 11.57
C GLU A 51 0.08 -6.09 10.53
N LEU A 52 0.32 -6.47 9.27
CA LEU A 52 -0.74 -6.55 8.27
C LEU A 52 -1.08 -8.03 8.03
N ALA A 53 -2.30 -8.43 8.40
CA ALA A 53 -2.85 -9.74 8.09
C ALA A 53 -3.88 -9.61 6.98
N TRP A 54 -3.74 -10.40 5.91
CA TRP A 54 -4.65 -10.35 4.77
C TRP A 54 -5.21 -11.72 4.38
N THR A 55 -6.35 -11.69 3.70
CA THR A 55 -7.03 -12.87 3.14
C THR A 55 -7.74 -12.48 1.85
N GLN A 56 -7.86 -13.45 0.94
CA GLN A 56 -8.77 -13.36 -0.20
C GLN A 56 -9.94 -14.30 0.03
N VAL A 57 -11.17 -13.77 0.02
CA VAL A 57 -12.37 -14.51 0.44
C VAL A 57 -12.72 -15.68 -0.48
N ASP A 58 -12.36 -15.59 -1.75
CA ASP A 58 -12.50 -16.61 -2.79
C ASP A 58 -11.34 -17.62 -2.84
N ALA A 59 -10.28 -17.41 -2.04
CA ALA A 59 -9.20 -18.37 -1.85
C ALA A 59 -9.29 -19.10 -0.50
N GLU A 60 -9.54 -18.38 0.59
CA GLU A 60 -9.46 -18.91 1.96
C GLU A 60 -10.81 -18.97 2.70
N GLY A 61 -11.86 -18.37 2.14
CA GLY A 61 -13.21 -18.36 2.72
C GLY A 61 -13.27 -17.74 4.12
N GLU A 62 -14.30 -18.14 4.88
CA GLU A 62 -14.58 -17.66 6.25
C GLU A 62 -13.43 -17.94 7.24
N LYS A 63 -12.66 -19.00 7.01
CA LYS A 63 -11.50 -19.35 7.87
C LYS A 63 -10.39 -18.29 7.74
N GLY A 64 -10.10 -17.86 6.52
CA GLY A 64 -9.15 -16.77 6.27
C GLY A 64 -9.63 -15.46 6.89
N VAL A 65 -10.93 -15.17 6.76
CA VAL A 65 -11.57 -13.99 7.38
C VAL A 65 -11.43 -14.01 8.90
N ALA A 66 -11.70 -15.15 9.56
CA ALA A 66 -11.56 -15.27 11.00
C ALA A 66 -10.12 -15.00 11.45
N ARG A 67 -9.15 -15.60 10.76
CA ARG A 67 -7.71 -15.46 11.03
C ARG A 67 -7.22 -14.01 10.96
N VAL A 68 -7.67 -13.25 9.95
CA VAL A 68 -7.21 -11.87 9.79
C VAL A 68 -7.89 -10.91 10.75
N LEU A 69 -9.16 -11.15 11.11
CA LEU A 69 -9.90 -10.31 12.04
C LEU A 69 -9.48 -10.52 13.50
N ASP A 70 -9.03 -11.72 13.86
CA ASP A 70 -8.60 -12.04 15.23
C ASP A 70 -7.47 -11.11 15.71
N GLY A 71 -7.70 -10.40 16.82
CA GLY A 71 -6.75 -9.43 17.37
C GLY A 71 -6.52 -8.16 16.52
N ALA A 72 -7.19 -8.00 15.37
CA ALA A 72 -7.05 -6.79 14.57
C ALA A 72 -7.74 -5.59 15.23
N ARG A 73 -7.16 -4.41 15.05
CA ARG A 73 -7.69 -3.14 15.59
C ARG A 73 -8.29 -2.24 14.52
N LEU A 74 -8.02 -2.52 13.24
CA LEU A 74 -8.50 -1.77 12.08
C LEU A 74 -8.70 -2.69 10.88
N LEU A 75 -9.71 -2.39 10.06
CA LEU A 75 -10.06 -3.18 8.87
C LEU A 75 -9.94 -2.34 7.58
N ILE A 76 -9.30 -2.93 6.56
CA ILE A 76 -9.33 -2.47 5.18
C ILE A 76 -10.08 -3.52 4.35
N VAL A 77 -11.11 -3.10 3.61
CA VAL A 77 -11.80 -3.94 2.64
C VAL A 77 -11.45 -3.46 1.24
N ASP A 78 -10.61 -4.19 0.50
CA ASP A 78 -10.27 -3.90 -0.90
C ASP A 78 -11.21 -4.68 -1.82
N ALA A 79 -12.20 -3.99 -2.37
CA ALA A 79 -13.22 -4.59 -3.24
C ALA A 79 -13.44 -3.67 -4.45
N PRO A 80 -12.55 -3.73 -5.46
CA PRO A 80 -12.53 -2.76 -6.54
C PRO A 80 -13.86 -2.64 -7.30
N ARG A 81 -14.50 -3.78 -7.61
CA ARG A 81 -15.74 -3.87 -8.40
C ARG A 81 -16.95 -4.19 -7.50
N SER A 82 -18.15 -4.00 -8.03
CA SER A 82 -19.41 -4.40 -7.37
C SER A 82 -19.45 -5.88 -7.03
N ASP A 83 -18.94 -6.73 -7.93
CA ASP A 83 -18.97 -8.18 -7.74
C ASP A 83 -18.02 -8.62 -6.62
N ASP A 84 -16.88 -7.94 -6.47
CA ASP A 84 -15.95 -8.16 -5.36
C ASP A 84 -16.61 -7.76 -4.03
N GLN A 85 -17.38 -6.67 -4.01
CA GLN A 85 -18.14 -6.25 -2.82
C GLN A 85 -19.22 -7.26 -2.44
N ALA A 86 -20.01 -7.73 -3.41
CA ALA A 86 -21.05 -8.73 -3.19
C ALA A 86 -20.47 -10.06 -2.69
N LEU A 87 -19.34 -10.47 -3.26
CA LEU A 87 -18.60 -11.66 -2.83
C LEU A 87 -18.10 -11.52 -1.38
N ILE A 88 -17.45 -10.42 -1.03
CA ILE A 88 -16.98 -10.18 0.33
C ILE A 88 -18.15 -10.08 1.31
N GLU A 89 -19.25 -9.42 0.95
CA GLU A 89 -20.44 -9.36 1.80
C GLU A 89 -21.00 -10.78 2.06
N ARG A 90 -21.08 -11.61 1.02
CA ARG A 90 -21.57 -12.99 1.14
C ARG A 90 -20.71 -13.86 2.05
N VAL A 91 -19.37 -13.74 1.96
CA VAL A 91 -18.43 -14.63 2.68
C VAL A 91 -18.02 -14.05 4.04
N ALA A 92 -17.72 -12.76 4.11
CA ALA A 92 -17.12 -12.11 5.27
C ALA A 92 -18.07 -11.17 6.02
N GLY A 93 -19.21 -10.79 5.43
CA GLY A 93 -20.06 -9.71 5.94
C GLY A 93 -20.53 -9.90 7.39
N ALA A 94 -20.92 -11.13 7.76
CA ALA A 94 -21.33 -11.45 9.13
C ALA A 94 -20.18 -11.26 10.13
N GLN A 95 -18.98 -11.77 9.81
CA GLN A 95 -17.79 -11.65 10.66
C GLN A 95 -17.31 -10.20 10.78
N ILE A 96 -17.34 -9.44 9.68
CA ILE A 96 -17.00 -8.00 9.66
C ILE A 96 -17.93 -7.21 10.59
N ARG A 97 -19.26 -7.45 10.48
CA ARG A 97 -20.25 -6.78 11.36
C ARG A 97 -20.08 -7.16 12.83
N ALA A 98 -19.77 -8.42 13.11
CA ALA A 98 -19.53 -8.89 14.48
C ALA A 98 -18.27 -8.27 15.09
N ALA A 99 -17.21 -8.10 14.31
CA ALA A 99 -15.94 -7.55 14.77
C ALA A 99 -16.01 -6.06 15.13
N ARG A 100 -16.91 -5.28 14.49
CA ARG A 100 -17.13 -3.84 14.74
C ARG A 100 -15.84 -3.00 14.70
N LEU A 101 -14.87 -3.41 13.88
CA LEU A 101 -13.60 -2.70 13.75
C LEU A 101 -13.79 -1.37 13.01
N PRO A 102 -13.10 -0.29 13.42
CA PRO A 102 -12.98 0.90 12.60
C PRO A 102 -12.21 0.56 11.31
N GLY A 103 -12.53 1.22 10.20
CA GLY A 103 -11.90 0.87 8.93
C GLY A 103 -12.36 1.66 7.72
N VAL A 104 -11.95 1.17 6.55
CA VAL A 104 -12.36 1.70 5.24
C VAL A 104 -12.66 0.58 4.24
N GLY A 105 -13.71 0.78 3.45
CA GLY A 105 -13.94 0.08 2.19
C GLY A 105 -13.39 0.88 1.01
N ILE A 106 -12.65 0.20 0.13
CA ILE A 106 -11.96 0.76 -1.02
C ILE A 106 -12.53 0.11 -2.29
N HIS A 107 -13.21 0.92 -3.10
CA HIS A 107 -14.03 0.47 -4.24
C HIS A 107 -13.67 1.25 -5.51
N VAL A 108 -12.39 1.19 -5.90
CA VAL A 108 -11.80 2.08 -6.91
C VAL A 108 -12.42 1.99 -8.32
N MET A 109 -13.13 0.91 -8.64
CA MET A 109 -13.81 0.70 -9.93
C MET A 109 -15.34 0.80 -9.82
N SER A 110 -15.88 1.29 -8.70
CA SER A 110 -17.32 1.32 -8.42
C SER A 110 -17.83 2.75 -8.17
N PRO A 111 -17.87 3.64 -9.19
CA PRO A 111 -18.44 4.97 -9.03
C PRO A 111 -19.95 4.92 -8.70
N PRO A 112 -20.50 5.91 -7.97
CA PRO A 112 -19.81 7.08 -7.43
C PRO A 112 -19.08 6.83 -6.10
N VAL A 113 -19.40 5.74 -5.38
CA VAL A 113 -18.90 5.51 -4.02
C VAL A 113 -17.62 4.67 -4.06
N ARG A 114 -16.46 5.34 -4.12
CA ARG A 114 -15.15 4.68 -4.09
C ARG A 114 -14.57 4.48 -2.69
N LEU A 115 -15.00 5.28 -1.73
CA LEU A 115 -14.60 5.21 -0.33
C LEU A 115 -15.83 5.00 0.53
N ARG A 116 -15.78 3.98 1.39
CA ARG A 116 -16.79 3.71 2.41
C ARG A 116 -16.15 3.74 3.80
N PRO A 117 -16.30 4.82 4.59
CA PRO A 117 -15.85 4.81 5.97
C PRO A 117 -16.60 3.75 6.79
N MET A 118 -15.88 3.02 7.64
CA MET A 118 -16.43 2.01 8.54
C MET A 118 -16.08 2.39 9.98
N GLY A 119 -16.63 3.48 10.51
CA GLY A 119 -16.37 3.94 11.88
C GLY A 119 -15.09 4.77 12.08
N LEU A 120 -14.26 4.95 11.05
CA LEU A 120 -13.19 5.96 11.06
C LEU A 120 -13.75 7.37 10.78
N PRO A 121 -13.17 8.43 11.39
CA PRO A 121 -13.47 9.80 11.02
C PRO A 121 -13.25 10.02 9.51
N PRO A 122 -14.10 10.81 8.81
CA PRO A 122 -14.02 10.97 7.36
C PRO A 122 -12.64 11.39 6.83
N ALA A 123 -11.97 12.32 7.51
CA ALA A 123 -10.63 12.76 7.12
C ALA A 123 -9.57 11.65 7.24
N GLN A 124 -9.69 10.79 8.26
CA GLN A 124 -8.79 9.65 8.43
C GLN A 124 -9.07 8.58 7.37
N ALA A 125 -10.35 8.29 7.11
CA ALA A 125 -10.75 7.36 6.07
C ALA A 125 -10.25 7.82 4.68
N GLN A 126 -10.34 9.12 4.39
CA GLN A 126 -9.83 9.70 3.15
C GLN A 126 -8.31 9.58 3.04
N ARG A 127 -7.56 9.87 4.12
CA ARG A 127 -6.10 9.76 4.10
C ARG A 127 -5.63 8.30 3.92
N VAL A 128 -6.30 7.34 4.55
CA VAL A 128 -6.05 5.90 4.31
C VAL A 128 -6.31 5.55 2.85
N PHE A 129 -7.43 5.99 2.29
CA PHE A 129 -7.79 5.76 0.90
C PHE A 129 -6.74 6.33 -0.06
N ASP A 130 -6.26 7.56 0.16
CA ASP A 130 -5.33 8.23 -0.73
C ASP A 130 -3.94 7.58 -0.74
N TYR A 131 -3.41 7.16 0.43
CA TYR A 131 -2.18 6.35 0.44
C TYR A 131 -2.38 5.01 -0.27
N TYR A 132 -3.51 4.34 -0.01
CA TYR A 132 -3.77 3.01 -0.55
C TYR A 132 -3.90 3.02 -2.07
N VAL A 133 -4.63 4.00 -2.62
CA VAL A 133 -4.88 4.10 -4.07
C VAL A 133 -3.72 4.76 -4.81
N GLY A 134 -3.01 5.68 -4.16
CA GLY A 134 -1.77 6.25 -4.71
C GLY A 134 -0.75 5.16 -5.02
N GLY A 135 -0.72 4.10 -4.19
CA GLY A 135 0.19 2.98 -4.34
C GLY A 135 1.65 3.41 -4.35
N MET A 136 2.57 2.54 -4.76
CA MET A 136 4.02 2.72 -4.64
C MET A 136 4.57 2.57 -3.21
N ARG A 137 5.86 2.23 -3.13
CA ARG A 137 6.56 1.95 -1.87
C ARG A 137 6.41 3.07 -0.84
N VAL A 138 6.62 4.33 -1.24
CA VAL A 138 6.54 5.48 -0.33
C VAL A 138 5.15 5.64 0.30
N ASN A 139 4.06 5.41 -0.45
CA ASN A 139 2.72 5.52 0.11
C ASN A 139 2.38 4.31 0.98
N HIS A 140 2.87 3.10 0.67
CA HIS A 140 2.69 1.96 1.57
C HIS A 140 3.42 2.19 2.91
N GLU A 141 4.67 2.68 2.88
CA GLU A 141 5.42 3.03 4.10
C GLU A 141 4.66 4.08 4.92
N ARG A 142 4.21 5.17 4.28
CA ARG A 142 3.46 6.23 4.95
C ARG A 142 2.07 5.80 5.41
N LEU A 143 1.40 4.89 4.69
CA LEU A 143 0.12 4.31 5.11
C LEU A 143 0.28 3.66 6.49
N PHE A 144 1.28 2.81 6.67
CA PHE A 144 1.45 2.10 7.94
C PHE A 144 2.04 2.98 9.04
N GLN A 145 2.85 4.00 8.70
CA GLN A 145 3.22 5.04 9.65
C GLN A 145 1.99 5.80 10.16
N TYR A 146 1.08 6.15 9.24
CA TYR A 146 -0.18 6.83 9.53
C TYR A 146 -1.12 5.97 10.38
N LEU A 147 -1.34 4.71 9.98
CA LEU A 147 -2.18 3.77 10.73
C LEU A 147 -1.62 3.50 12.13
N ARG A 148 -0.30 3.38 12.29
CA ARG A 148 0.32 3.29 13.62
C ARG A 148 -0.03 4.51 14.47
N ALA A 149 0.11 5.72 13.94
CA ALA A 149 -0.19 6.93 14.69
C ALA A 149 -1.65 6.99 15.13
N VAL A 150 -2.58 6.61 14.23
CA VAL A 150 -4.01 6.49 14.53
C VAL A 150 -4.28 5.45 15.62
N LEU A 151 -3.69 4.26 15.51
CA LEU A 151 -3.89 3.16 16.46
C LEU A 151 -3.30 3.45 17.85
N GLN A 152 -2.23 4.24 17.90
CA GLN A 152 -1.56 4.64 19.14
C GLN A 152 -2.16 5.93 19.75
N GLY A 153 -3.10 6.59 19.06
CA GLY A 153 -3.66 7.86 19.50
C GLY A 153 -2.67 9.03 19.51
N THR A 154 -1.57 8.91 18.76
CA THR A 154 -0.58 9.97 18.56
C THR A 154 -0.97 10.84 17.36
N ASP A 155 -0.32 11.99 17.17
CA ASP A 155 -0.64 12.90 16.06
C ASP A 155 -0.37 12.27 14.67
N PRO A 156 -1.41 11.93 13.90
CA PRO A 156 -1.23 11.33 12.58
C PRO A 156 -1.00 12.39 11.49
N ALA A 157 -1.12 13.69 11.80
CA ALA A 157 -0.84 14.79 10.87
C ALA A 157 0.66 14.99 10.64
N ALA A 158 1.52 14.49 11.53
CA ALA A 158 2.96 14.50 11.38
C ALA A 158 3.47 13.58 10.23
N VAL A 159 2.63 12.68 9.72
CA VAL A 159 2.98 11.81 8.59
C VAL A 159 2.81 12.57 7.27
N PRO A 160 3.85 12.65 6.41
CA PRO A 160 3.79 13.41 5.16
C PRO A 160 2.70 12.92 4.22
N GLU A 161 2.00 13.85 3.56
CA GLU A 161 0.86 13.56 2.67
C GLU A 161 1.11 12.43 1.64
N PRO A 162 0.04 11.75 1.19
CA PRO A 162 0.10 10.81 0.07
C PRO A 162 0.70 11.43 -1.19
N VAL A 163 1.61 10.70 -1.83
CA VAL A 163 2.17 11.09 -3.14
C VAL A 163 1.22 10.61 -4.23
N ALA A 164 0.50 11.54 -4.86
CA ALA A 164 -0.35 11.21 -5.99
C ALA A 164 0.47 10.92 -7.25
N LEU A 165 0.02 9.95 -8.05
CA LEU A 165 0.53 9.79 -9.40
C LEU A 165 0.04 10.96 -10.27
N PRO A 166 0.93 11.66 -11.01
CA PRO A 166 0.53 12.73 -11.92
C PRO A 166 -0.43 12.19 -13.00
N ASN A 167 -1.29 13.05 -13.55
CA ASN A 167 -2.23 12.67 -14.60
C ASN A 167 -1.52 12.62 -15.97
N GLY A 168 -0.73 11.58 -16.16
CA GLY A 168 0.25 11.50 -17.21
C GLY A 168 1.63 11.45 -16.58
N GLY A 169 2.38 10.37 -16.81
CA GLY A 169 3.68 10.21 -16.19
C GLY A 169 4.56 9.20 -16.90
N ILE A 170 5.87 9.33 -16.65
CA ILE A 170 6.91 8.48 -17.22
C ILE A 170 7.57 7.72 -16.09
N TYR A 171 7.64 6.40 -16.23
CA TYR A 171 8.20 5.48 -15.24
C TYR A 171 9.60 5.06 -15.60
N HIS A 172 10.47 4.98 -14.59
CA HIS A 172 11.75 4.28 -14.70
C HIS A 172 12.15 3.68 -13.33
N PRO A 173 12.54 2.40 -13.23
CA PRO A 173 12.86 1.74 -11.95
C PRO A 173 14.01 2.39 -11.17
N ALA A 174 15.02 2.89 -11.87
CA ALA A 174 16.14 3.62 -11.27
C ALA A 174 15.80 5.06 -10.78
N TYR A 175 14.57 5.54 -10.97
CA TYR A 175 14.14 6.84 -10.43
C TYR A 175 13.40 6.63 -9.10
N ASP A 176 14.13 6.86 -8.01
CA ASP A 176 13.69 6.62 -6.63
C ASP A 176 12.49 7.46 -6.19
N LYS A 177 12.29 8.64 -6.80
CA LYS A 177 11.14 9.51 -6.56
C LYS A 177 9.86 9.05 -7.27
N GLY A 178 9.90 7.93 -7.99
CA GLY A 178 8.73 7.29 -8.59
C GLY A 178 8.60 7.58 -10.09
N VAL A 179 7.83 8.61 -10.45
CA VAL A 179 7.53 8.94 -11.85
C VAL A 179 7.84 10.39 -12.18
N PHE A 180 8.20 10.65 -13.44
CA PHE A 180 8.34 12.00 -13.96
C PHE A 180 6.97 12.50 -14.44
N ALA A 181 6.67 13.76 -14.15
CA ALA A 181 5.45 14.42 -14.61
C ALA A 181 5.57 14.97 -16.05
N ASP A 182 6.80 15.08 -16.58
CA ASP A 182 7.05 15.64 -17.90
C ASP A 182 8.27 15.01 -18.59
N LEU A 183 8.26 15.06 -19.92
CA LEU A 183 9.30 14.48 -20.77
C LEU A 183 10.65 15.18 -20.61
N ARG A 184 10.68 16.49 -20.42
CA ARG A 184 11.94 17.25 -20.34
C ARG A 184 12.75 16.82 -19.13
N SER A 185 12.10 16.72 -17.96
CA SER A 185 12.72 16.25 -16.73
C SER A 185 13.24 14.83 -16.85
N TYR A 186 12.47 13.94 -17.51
CA TYR A 186 12.89 12.56 -17.76
C TYR A 186 14.15 12.49 -18.64
N LEU A 187 14.17 13.20 -19.77
CA LEU A 187 15.29 13.20 -20.70
C LEU A 187 16.57 13.78 -20.06
N ALA A 188 16.44 14.88 -19.31
CA ALA A 188 17.58 15.48 -18.62
C ALA A 188 18.18 14.52 -17.58
N TRP A 189 17.34 13.84 -16.81
CA TRP A 189 17.77 12.82 -15.86
C TRP A 189 18.43 11.61 -16.54
N TRP A 190 17.85 11.10 -17.62
CA TRP A 190 18.38 9.94 -18.34
C TRP A 190 19.76 10.23 -18.96
N GLN A 191 19.91 11.40 -19.60
CA GLN A 191 21.18 11.86 -20.16
C GLN A 191 22.26 11.99 -19.08
N GLY A 192 21.91 12.51 -17.89
CA GLY A 192 22.84 12.62 -16.77
C GLY A 192 23.33 11.29 -16.21
N ARG A 193 22.57 10.19 -16.37
CA ARG A 193 22.95 8.84 -15.90
C ARG A 193 23.91 8.10 -16.82
N LYS A 194 23.95 8.47 -18.08
CA LYS A 194 24.75 7.80 -19.12
C LYS A 194 25.81 8.80 -19.59
N VAL A 195 26.98 8.79 -18.95
CA VAL A 195 28.16 9.51 -19.47
C VAL A 195 28.41 8.99 -20.89
N GLY A 196 28.15 9.82 -21.90
CA GLY A 196 28.24 9.42 -23.31
C GLY A 196 26.97 8.78 -23.91
N ALA A 197 25.78 8.94 -23.31
CA ALA A 197 24.52 8.62 -24.00
C ALA A 197 24.50 9.32 -25.35
N ALA A 198 24.59 8.52 -26.41
CA ALA A 198 24.74 9.02 -27.77
C ALA A 198 23.56 9.91 -28.13
N GLN A 199 23.86 11.13 -28.57
CA GLN A 199 22.94 11.90 -29.40
C GLN A 199 22.46 10.97 -30.53
N GLY A 200 21.15 10.73 -30.62
CA GLY A 200 20.57 9.82 -31.62
C GLY A 200 20.24 8.40 -31.15
N ALA A 201 20.25 8.10 -29.84
CA ALA A 201 19.75 6.81 -29.33
C ALA A 201 18.30 6.54 -29.82
N PRO A 202 17.98 5.33 -30.32
CA PRO A 202 16.63 5.01 -30.75
C PRO A 202 15.68 5.05 -29.54
N VAL A 203 14.53 5.71 -29.71
CA VAL A 203 13.51 5.82 -28.67
C VAL A 203 12.48 4.72 -28.84
N VAL A 204 12.21 3.97 -27.78
CA VAL A 204 11.14 2.96 -27.74
C VAL A 204 10.08 3.41 -26.74
N GLY A 205 8.96 3.90 -27.28
CA GLY A 205 7.79 4.28 -26.50
C GLY A 205 6.89 3.09 -26.16
N MET A 206 6.52 2.95 -24.89
CA MET A 206 5.58 1.93 -24.43
C MET A 206 4.53 2.56 -23.52
N GLU A 207 3.27 2.52 -23.96
CA GLU A 207 2.16 2.90 -23.09
C GLU A 207 1.86 1.77 -22.10
N MET A 208 1.60 2.15 -20.85
CA MET A 208 1.19 1.27 -19.76
C MET A 208 0.00 1.86 -19.01
N SER A 209 -0.70 1.01 -18.25
CA SER A 209 -1.70 1.49 -17.28
C SER A 209 -1.01 1.88 -15.98
N SER A 210 -1.34 3.04 -15.42
CA SER A 210 -0.84 3.50 -14.12
C SER A 210 -1.10 2.52 -12.96
N SER A 211 -2.02 1.57 -13.15
CA SER A 211 -2.23 0.43 -12.25
C SER A 211 -0.98 -0.43 -12.01
N TYR A 212 -0.12 -0.58 -13.01
CA TYR A 212 1.11 -1.37 -12.86
C TYR A 212 2.00 -0.79 -11.77
N LEU A 213 1.99 0.54 -11.61
CA LEU A 213 2.72 1.26 -10.57
C LEU A 213 2.00 1.16 -9.23
N SER A 214 0.72 1.54 -9.19
CA SER A 214 -0.03 1.58 -7.93
C SER A 214 -0.16 0.20 -7.28
N ASP A 215 -0.21 -0.87 -8.08
CA ASP A 215 -0.37 -2.24 -7.61
C ASP A 215 1.00 -2.97 -7.44
N GLY A 216 2.13 -2.29 -7.71
CA GLY A 216 3.48 -2.83 -7.54
C GLY A 216 3.85 -3.95 -8.53
N GLN A 217 3.24 -3.94 -9.71
CA GLN A 217 3.43 -4.94 -10.77
C GLN A 217 4.45 -4.48 -11.81
N THR A 218 5.63 -4.04 -11.36
CA THR A 218 6.61 -3.38 -12.24
C THR A 218 7.61 -4.34 -12.88
N ARG A 219 7.73 -5.59 -12.43
CA ARG A 219 8.81 -6.51 -12.85
C ARG A 219 9.02 -6.57 -14.36
N VAL A 220 7.95 -6.81 -15.12
CA VAL A 220 8.04 -6.91 -16.59
C VAL A 220 8.47 -5.57 -17.20
N LEU A 221 8.01 -4.44 -16.65
CA LEU A 221 8.43 -3.11 -17.08
C LEU A 221 9.92 -2.89 -16.79
N ASP A 222 10.38 -3.29 -15.61
CA ASP A 222 11.75 -3.13 -15.15
C ASP A 222 12.71 -3.94 -16.02
N GLU A 223 12.37 -5.20 -16.30
CA GLU A 223 13.10 -6.09 -17.20
C GLU A 223 13.10 -5.56 -18.64
N THR A 224 11.96 -5.06 -19.12
CA THR A 224 11.85 -4.45 -20.47
C THR A 224 12.73 -3.21 -20.59
N ILE A 225 12.68 -2.33 -19.59
CA ILE A 225 13.50 -1.11 -19.53
C ILE A 225 14.98 -1.49 -19.53
N ALA A 226 15.40 -2.43 -18.67
CA ALA A 226 16.79 -2.89 -18.63
C ALA A 226 17.25 -3.49 -19.97
N ALA A 227 16.41 -4.28 -20.63
CA ALA A 227 16.72 -4.90 -21.93
C ALA A 227 16.86 -3.87 -23.07
N LEU A 228 16.07 -2.79 -23.03
CA LEU A 228 16.16 -1.67 -23.96
C LEU A 228 17.44 -0.85 -23.71
N GLU A 229 17.72 -0.50 -22.47
CA GLU A 229 18.92 0.26 -22.11
C GLU A 229 20.22 -0.51 -22.43
N ALA A 230 20.22 -1.83 -22.27
CA ALA A 230 21.34 -2.70 -22.64
C ALA A 230 21.61 -2.73 -24.15
N ARG A 231 20.62 -2.39 -24.98
CA ARG A 231 20.73 -2.26 -26.44
C ARG A 231 20.97 -0.83 -26.90
N GLY A 232 21.23 0.09 -25.97
CA GLY A 232 21.47 1.50 -26.26
C GLY A 232 20.21 2.29 -26.65
N ALA A 233 19.02 1.75 -26.44
CA ALA A 233 17.77 2.47 -26.66
C ALA A 233 17.39 3.33 -25.44
N LEU A 234 16.65 4.41 -25.70
CA LEU A 234 15.98 5.20 -24.67
C LEU A 234 14.57 4.62 -24.46
N PRO A 235 14.30 3.98 -23.32
CA PRO A 235 12.96 3.51 -23.00
C PRO A 235 12.08 4.71 -22.62
N LEU A 236 10.90 4.84 -23.20
CA LEU A 236 9.91 5.83 -22.80
C LEU A 236 8.65 5.09 -22.37
N VAL A 237 8.64 4.62 -21.12
CA VAL A 237 7.51 3.89 -20.54
C VAL A 237 6.59 4.87 -19.84
N PHE A 238 5.39 5.09 -20.39
CA PHE A 238 4.50 6.16 -19.94
C PHE A 238 3.05 5.72 -19.80
N TYR A 239 2.29 6.44 -19.01
CA TYR A 239 0.83 6.32 -18.95
C TYR A 239 0.20 7.68 -19.23
N ARG A 240 -0.99 7.71 -19.84
CA ARG A 240 -1.69 8.96 -20.20
C ARG A 240 -2.54 9.55 -19.08
N SER A 241 -3.10 8.70 -18.22
CA SER A 241 -3.88 9.13 -17.07
C SER A 241 -3.65 8.25 -15.85
N SER A 242 -3.65 8.87 -14.67
CA SER A 242 -3.62 8.08 -13.43
C SER A 242 -4.99 7.43 -13.23
N ARG A 243 -5.02 6.24 -12.63
CA ARG A 243 -6.27 5.52 -12.32
C ARG A 243 -7.22 6.41 -11.51
N VAL A 244 -6.68 7.19 -10.57
CA VAL A 244 -7.43 8.16 -9.75
C VAL A 244 -8.02 9.27 -10.61
N ALA A 245 -7.22 9.89 -11.48
CA ALA A 245 -7.69 10.98 -12.34
C ALA A 245 -8.76 10.51 -13.34
N ARG A 246 -8.58 9.32 -13.94
CA ARG A 246 -9.56 8.73 -14.85
C ARG A 246 -10.89 8.46 -14.13
N ALA A 247 -10.83 7.83 -12.95
CA ALA A 247 -12.02 7.54 -12.17
C ALA A 247 -12.74 8.81 -11.65
N ALA A 248 -12.04 9.95 -11.50
CA ALA A 248 -12.66 11.23 -11.18
C ALA A 248 -13.36 11.86 -12.40
N ALA A 249 -12.80 11.70 -13.60
CA ALA A 249 -13.41 12.18 -14.84
C ALA A 249 -14.68 11.39 -15.23
N ASP A 250 -14.72 10.10 -14.92
CA ASP A 250 -15.84 9.19 -15.24
C ASP A 250 -16.96 9.22 -14.18
N GLY A 251 -16.80 9.98 -13.09
CA GLY A 251 -17.82 10.13 -12.05
C GLY A 251 -19.02 10.98 -12.52
N PRO A 252 -20.20 10.84 -11.89
CA PRO A 252 -21.34 11.68 -12.21
C PRO A 252 -20.98 13.15 -12.00
N LYS A 253 -21.13 13.97 -13.05
CA LYS A 253 -21.03 15.43 -12.94
C LYS A 253 -22.24 15.90 -12.13
N ILE A 254 -22.04 16.21 -10.85
CA ILE A 254 -23.05 16.94 -10.08
C ILE A 254 -23.17 18.31 -10.77
N ARG A 255 -24.28 18.51 -11.48
CA ARG A 255 -24.72 19.81 -11.98
C ARG A 255 -25.54 20.51 -10.92
#